data_AF-A0A6B3GZS8-F1
#
_entry.id   AF-A0A6B3GZS8-F1
#
_cell.length_a   1.000
_cell.length_b   1.000
_cell.length_c   1.000
_cell.angle_alpha   90.00
_cell.angle_beta   90.00
_cell.angle_gamma   90.00
#
_symmetry.space_group_name_H-M   'P 1'
#
loop_
_entity.id
_entity.type
_entity.pdbx_description
1 polymer ?
#
loop_
_entity_poly.entity_id
_entity_poly.type
_entity_poly.pdbx_seq_one_letter_code
_entity_poly.pdbx_strand_id
1 'polypeptide(L)'
;DGPVLTVRWTYATDVIDPERIRALADRFTTALTELVRRREEPGFAGHSPGDFPVALDQHEVTELEAASPALDGVLPLTPLQHGLAYHALTVEPGADPYVVQLE
;
A
#
# COMPACT_ATOMS: atom_id res chain seq x y z
N ASP A 1 -20.49 11.65 18.20
CA ASP A 1 -21.11 10.64 17.32
C ASP A 1 -20.39 10.58 15.99
N GLY A 2 -19.66 9.49 15.76
CA GLY A 2 -18.91 9.25 14.53
C GLY A 2 -19.50 8.05 13.75
N PRO A 3 -18.90 7.68 12.62
CA PRO A 3 -19.31 6.49 11.88
C PRO A 3 -19.17 5.23 12.73
N VAL A 4 -20.15 4.33 12.65
CA VAL A 4 -20.17 3.06 13.38
C VAL A 4 -20.17 1.92 12.37
N LEU A 5 -19.20 1.00 12.50
CA LEU A 5 -19.19 -0.24 11.74
C LEU A 5 -20.23 -1.20 12.32
N THR A 6 -21.20 -1.61 11.51
CA THR A 6 -22.18 -2.65 11.88
C THR A 6 -21.92 -3.90 11.06
N VAL A 7 -21.75 -5.04 11.74
CA VAL A 7 -21.55 -6.34 11.09
C VAL A 7 -22.70 -7.26 11.43
N ARG A 8 -23.34 -7.83 10.40
CA ARG A 8 -24.43 -8.79 10.54
C ARG A 8 -23.94 -10.18 10.16
N TRP A 9 -24.05 -11.12 11.08
CA TRP A 9 -23.74 -12.53 10.85
C TRP A 9 -25.01 -13.29 10.45
N THR A 10 -24.99 -13.94 9.30
CA THR A 10 -26.09 -14.78 8.81
C THR A 10 -25.55 -16.19 8.60
N TYR A 11 -26.19 -17.18 9.21
CA TYR A 11 -25.74 -18.56 9.24
C TYR A 11 -26.91 -19.53 9.40
N ALA A 12 -26.73 -20.79 8.98
CA ALA A 12 -27.72 -21.84 9.16
C ALA A 12 -27.69 -22.35 10.61
N THR A 13 -28.70 -22.01 11.41
CA THR A 13 -28.77 -22.31 12.84
C THR A 13 -28.89 -23.80 13.14
N ASP A 14 -29.44 -24.58 12.21
CA ASP A 14 -29.58 -26.04 12.36
C ASP A 14 -28.26 -26.80 12.16
N VAL A 15 -27.25 -26.11 11.61
CA VAL A 15 -25.96 -26.69 11.24
C VAL A 15 -24.82 -26.10 12.05
N ILE A 16 -24.92 -24.81 12.40
CA ILE A 16 -23.87 -24.08 13.11
C ILE A 16 -24.40 -23.61 14.45
N ASP A 17 -23.73 -24.11 15.49
CA ASP A 17 -23.92 -23.70 16.86
C ASP A 17 -23.77 -22.16 17.02
N PRO A 18 -24.76 -21.46 17.62
CA PRO A 18 -24.70 -20.03 17.88
C PRO A 18 -23.46 -19.59 18.69
N GLU A 19 -22.98 -20.40 19.63
CA GLU A 19 -21.77 -20.14 20.41
C GLU A 19 -20.53 -20.06 19.52
N ARG A 20 -20.49 -20.85 18.43
CA ARG A 20 -19.39 -20.78 17.45
C ARG A 20 -19.40 -19.48 16.67
N ILE A 21 -20.59 -18.97 16.32
CA ILE A 21 -20.72 -17.68 15.64
C ILE A 21 -20.37 -16.53 16.59
N ARG A 22 -20.74 -16.61 17.87
CA ARG A 22 -20.30 -15.62 18.87
C ARG A 22 -18.78 -15.59 19.00
N ALA A 23 -18.14 -16.75 19.12
CA ALA A 23 -16.68 -16.83 19.17
C ALA A 23 -16.00 -16.26 17.92
N LEU A 24 -16.60 -16.44 16.73
CA LEU A 24 -16.10 -15.83 15.50
C LEU A 24 -16.28 -14.30 15.51
N ALA A 25 -17.45 -13.81 15.94
CA ALA A 25 -17.72 -12.39 16.06
C ALA A 25 -16.78 -11.69 17.05
N ASP A 26 -16.48 -12.34 18.17
CA ASP A 26 -15.53 -11.85 19.17
C ASP A 26 -14.12 -11.76 18.57
N ARG A 27 -13.64 -12.84 17.93
CA ARG A 27 -12.32 -12.85 17.27
C ARG A 27 -12.21 -11.81 16.17
N PHE A 28 -13.26 -11.65 15.37
CA PHE A 28 -13.32 -10.62 14.33
C PHE A 28 -13.20 -9.22 14.94
N THR A 29 -13.94 -8.95 16.02
CA THR A 29 -13.89 -7.67 16.73
C THR A 29 -12.53 -7.41 17.36
N THR A 30 -11.93 -8.42 17.99
CA THR A 30 -10.56 -8.34 18.53
C THR A 30 -9.55 -8.03 17.43
N ALA A 31 -9.63 -8.74 16.30
CA ALA A 31 -8.73 -8.51 15.18
C ALA A 31 -8.85 -7.08 14.64
N LEU A 32 -10.06 -6.58 14.41
CA LEU A 32 -10.27 -5.19 13.97
C LEU A 32 -9.77 -4.17 14.99
N THR A 33 -9.96 -4.44 16.28
CA THR A 33 -9.49 -3.54 17.34
C THR A 33 -7.96 -3.48 17.37
N GLU A 34 -7.29 -4.62 17.20
CA GLU A 34 -5.84 -4.65 17.04
C GLU A 34 -5.38 -3.91 15.78
N LEU A 35 -6.06 -4.07 14.64
CA LEU A 35 -5.73 -3.29 13.44
C LEU A 35 -5.83 -1.78 13.70
N VAL A 36 -6.90 -1.32 14.34
CA VAL A 36 -7.08 0.09 14.67
C VAL A 36 -6.01 0.59 15.64
N ARG A 37 -5.63 -0.22 16.64
CA ARG A 37 -4.59 0.13 17.62
C ARG A 37 -3.22 0.30 16.95
N ARG A 38 -2.93 -0.52 15.94
CA ARG A 38 -1.63 -0.54 15.25
C ARG A 38 -1.55 0.45 14.09
N ARG A 39 -2.61 1.20 13.79
CA ARG A 39 -2.68 2.13 12.64
C ARG A 39 -1.57 3.19 12.59
N GLU A 40 -0.95 3.54 13.72
CA GLU A 40 0.13 4.53 13.81
C GLU A 40 1.52 3.88 13.74
N GLU A 41 1.60 2.53 13.67
CA GLU A 41 2.87 1.84 13.46
C GLU A 41 3.38 2.12 12.04
N PRO A 42 4.67 2.45 11.86
CA PRO A 42 5.26 2.66 10.55
C PRO A 42 5.04 1.46 9.63
N GLY A 43 4.54 1.71 8.42
CA GLY A 43 4.24 0.67 7.42
C GLY A 43 2.98 -0.16 7.69
N PHE A 44 2.21 0.14 8.75
CA PHE A 44 0.95 -0.54 9.04
C PHE A 44 -0.26 0.16 8.41
N ALA A 45 -0.21 1.49 8.36
CA ALA A 45 -1.14 2.30 7.58
C ALA A 45 -0.40 2.95 6.41
N GLY A 46 -1.09 3.14 5.30
CA GLY A 46 -0.50 3.65 4.06
C GLY A 46 -0.73 2.68 2.92
N HIS A 47 0.13 2.79 1.90
CA HIS A 47 0.07 1.96 0.72
C HIS A 47 0.64 0.57 1.03
N SER A 48 0.04 -0.43 0.39
CA SER A 48 0.58 -1.77 0.28
C SER A 48 1.29 -1.93 -1.06
N PRO A 49 2.24 -2.88 -1.20
CA PRO A 49 2.83 -3.24 -2.49
C PRO A 49 1.82 -3.47 -3.61
N GLY A 50 0.63 -4.00 -3.28
CA GLY A 50 -0.43 -4.28 -4.24
C GLY A 50 -1.11 -3.03 -4.81
N ASP A 51 -0.93 -1.87 -4.19
CA ASP A 51 -1.48 -0.60 -4.68
C ASP A 51 -0.66 -0.03 -5.85
N PHE A 52 0.53 -0.57 -6.12
CA PHE A 52 1.42 -0.10 -7.18
C PHE A 52 1.51 -1.08 -8.35
N PRO A 53 1.54 -0.58 -9.61
CA PRO A 53 1.77 -1.39 -10.80
C PRO A 53 3.24 -1.81 -10.99
N VAL A 54 4.12 -1.48 -10.03
CA VAL A 54 5.55 -1.83 -10.01
C VAL A 54 5.83 -2.81 -8.87
N ALA A 55 6.78 -3.71 -9.06
CA ALA A 55 7.18 -4.64 -8.01
C ALA A 55 7.96 -3.89 -6.93
N LEU A 56 7.32 -3.68 -5.79
CA LEU A 56 7.91 -3.10 -4.58
C LEU A 56 7.72 -4.05 -3.40
N ASP A 57 8.61 -4.03 -2.44
CA ASP A 57 8.36 -4.60 -1.12
C ASP A 57 7.83 -3.54 -0.13
N GLN A 58 7.36 -3.98 1.05
CA GLN A 58 6.79 -3.06 2.05
C GLN A 58 7.81 -2.07 2.60
N HIS A 59 9.10 -2.43 2.61
CA HIS A 59 10.16 -1.54 3.08
C HIS A 59 10.38 -0.40 2.09
N GLU A 60 10.47 -0.71 0.79
CA GLU A 60 10.58 0.29 -0.29
C GLU A 60 9.38 1.24 -0.30
N VAL A 61 8.16 0.74 -0.13
CA VAL A 61 6.95 1.59 -0.01
C VAL A 61 7.06 2.53 1.19
N THR A 62 7.50 2.03 2.34
CA THR A 62 7.66 2.85 3.55
C THR A 62 8.72 3.95 3.35
N GLU A 63 9.83 3.65 2.67
CA GLU A 63 10.84 4.65 2.34
C GLU A 63 10.30 5.72 1.39
N LEU A 64 9.51 5.33 0.38
CA LEU A 64 8.89 6.25 -0.57
C LEU A 64 7.87 7.18 0.11
N GLU A 65 7.04 6.66 1.00
CA GLU A 65 6.08 7.46 1.78
C GLU A 65 6.80 8.44 2.73
N ALA A 66 7.93 8.03 3.31
CA ALA A 66 8.75 8.90 4.15
C ALA A 66 9.43 10.02 3.33
N ALA A 67 9.93 9.69 2.13
CA ALA A 67 10.57 10.65 1.23
C ALA A 67 9.56 11.60 0.55
N SER A 68 8.34 11.13 0.32
CA SER A 68 7.25 11.87 -0.33
C SER A 68 5.95 11.71 0.49
N PRO A 69 5.69 12.59 1.46
CA PRO A 69 4.49 12.51 2.31
C PRO A 69 3.15 12.63 1.56
N ALA A 70 3.18 13.07 0.30
CA ALA A 70 2.03 13.16 -0.60
C ALA A 70 2.13 12.13 -1.74
N LEU A 71 2.77 10.99 -1.51
CA LEU A 71 2.85 9.89 -2.48
C LEU A 71 1.44 9.43 -2.86
N ASP A 72 1.13 9.53 -4.15
CA ASP A 72 -0.15 9.12 -4.74
C ASP A 72 0.00 7.82 -5.55
N GLY A 73 1.18 7.61 -6.13
CA GLY A 73 1.42 6.47 -7.00
C GLY A 73 2.87 6.37 -7.46
N VAL A 74 3.25 5.15 -7.83
CA VAL A 74 4.53 4.83 -8.45
C VAL A 74 4.22 4.15 -9.77
N LEU A 75 4.54 4.81 -10.87
CA LEU A 75 4.30 4.28 -12.21
C LEU A 75 5.60 3.71 -12.80
N PRO A 76 5.52 2.64 -13.61
CA PRO A 76 6.68 2.20 -14.36
C PRO A 76 7.14 3.29 -15.31
N LEU A 77 8.44 3.33 -15.59
CA LEU A 77 8.98 4.23 -16.61
C LEU A 77 8.35 3.93 -17.98
N THR A 78 7.99 4.98 -18.69
CA THR A 78 7.67 4.87 -20.12
C THR A 78 8.92 4.41 -20.91
N PRO A 79 8.77 3.84 -22.12
CA PRO A 79 9.90 3.41 -22.93
C PRO A 79 10.96 4.50 -23.15
N LEU A 80 10.54 5.76 -23.36
CA LEU A 80 11.44 6.89 -23.52
C LEU A 80 12.19 7.21 -22.21
N GLN A 81 11.48 7.26 -21.08
CA GLN A 81 12.10 7.50 -19.77
C GLN A 81 13.10 6.41 -19.41
N HIS A 82 12.84 5.15 -19.80
CA HIS A 82 13.79 4.05 -19.58
C HIS A 82 15.08 4.26 -20.39
N GLY A 83 14.98 4.71 -21.65
CA GLY A 83 16.14 5.07 -22.46
C GLY A 83 16.95 6.23 -21.85
N LEU A 84 16.28 7.29 -21.41
CA LEU A 84 16.91 8.42 -20.74
C LEU A 84 17.62 8.00 -19.45
N ALA A 85 16.97 7.21 -18.61
CA ALA A 85 17.53 6.70 -17.36
C ALA A 85 18.77 5.83 -17.61
N TYR A 86 18.73 4.95 -18.63
CA TYR A 86 19.88 4.14 -19.01
C TYR A 86 21.11 5.01 -19.31
N HIS A 87 20.96 6.03 -20.16
CA HIS A 87 22.08 6.90 -20.51
C HIS A 87 22.57 7.75 -19.33
N ALA A 88 21.67 8.31 -18.52
CA ALA A 88 22.05 9.08 -17.33
C ALA A 88 22.83 8.24 -16.30
N LEU A 89 22.53 6.94 -16.19
CA LEU A 89 23.17 6.04 -15.23
C LEU A 89 24.42 5.33 -15.78
N THR A 90 24.61 5.30 -17.11
CA THR A 90 25.72 4.57 -17.76
C THR A 90 26.80 5.46 -18.36
N VAL A 91 26.50 6.73 -18.63
CA VAL A 91 27.48 7.66 -19.20
C VAL A 91 28.33 8.30 -18.10
N GLU A 92 29.64 8.40 -18.32
CA GLU A 92 30.56 9.08 -17.39
C GLU A 92 30.12 10.52 -17.12
N PRO A 93 30.27 11.01 -15.86
CA PRO A 93 29.90 12.38 -15.51
C PRO A 93 30.66 13.38 -16.37
N GLY A 94 29.96 14.04 -17.30
CA GLY A 94 30.53 15.04 -18.21
C GLY A 94 30.03 14.97 -19.66
N ALA A 95 29.41 13.86 -20.07
CA ALA A 95 28.76 13.74 -21.37
C ALA A 95 27.26 13.47 -21.17
N ASP A 96 26.46 14.51 -20.93
CA ASP A 96 25.00 14.36 -21.03
C ASP A 96 24.61 14.53 -22.51
N PRO A 97 24.23 13.46 -23.24
CA PRO A 97 23.84 13.57 -24.64
C PRO A 97 22.45 14.19 -24.81
N TYR A 98 21.69 14.40 -23.73
CA TYR A 98 20.33 14.92 -23.78
C TYR A 98 20.26 16.38 -23.33
N VAL A 99 20.19 17.29 -24.30
CA VAL A 99 19.73 18.65 -24.02
C VAL A 99 18.21 18.62 -23.96
N VAL A 100 17.64 18.79 -22.77
CA VAL A 100 16.18 18.96 -22.64
C VAL A 100 15.82 20.33 -23.22
N GLN A 101 15.22 20.34 -24.41
CA GLN A 101 14.64 21.55 -24.98
C GLN A 101 13.18 21.62 -24.51
N LEU A 102 12.93 22.41 -23.47
CA LEU A 102 11.57 22.79 -23.09
C LEU A 102 11.09 23.83 -24.09
N GLU A 103 9.99 23.56 -24.79
CA GLU A 103 9.17 24.61 -25.42
C GLU A 103 8.33 25.31 -24.36
#